data_AF-A0A3A8JYH7-F1
#
_entry.id   AF-A0A3A8JYH7-F1
#
_cell.length_a   1.000
_cell.length_b   1.000
_cell.length_c   1.000
_cell.angle_alpha   90.00
_cell.angle_beta   90.00
_cell.angle_gamma   90.00
#
_symmetry.space_group_name_H-M   'P 1'
#
loop_
_entity.id
_entity.type
_entity.pdbx_description
1 polymer ?
#
loop_
_entity_poly.entity_id
_entity_poly.type
_entity_poly.pdbx_seq_one_letter_code
_entity_poly.pdbx_strand_id
1 'polypeptide(L)'
;AVYGLWFKALFRRMPETTVSAHHVSDLEEVSTLVEAGMGWSVLPLHAVQEAVERGRLQVVRPIATRRCLNTVFAVRRTSSFPSEAQDRLLVRLAQLDAAARV
;
A
#
# COMPACT_ATOMS: atom_id res chain seq x y z
N ALA A 1 11.79 -4.00 -5.29
CA ALA A 1 10.38 -4.00 -5.72
C ALA A 1 9.49 -4.44 -4.56
N VAL A 2 8.41 -3.69 -4.26
CA VAL A 2 7.45 -3.99 -3.17
C VAL A 2 6.81 -5.37 -3.33
N TYR A 3 6.52 -5.76 -4.59
CA TYR A 3 5.92 -7.06 -4.93
C TYR A 3 6.69 -8.26 -4.36
N GLY A 4 7.99 -8.35 -4.61
CA GLY A 4 8.83 -9.44 -4.10
C GLY A 4 8.95 -9.47 -2.58
N LEU A 5 9.06 -8.30 -1.94
CA LEU A 5 9.10 -8.19 -0.47
C LEU A 5 7.81 -8.68 0.17
N TRP A 6 6.67 -8.35 -0.42
CA TRP A 6 5.37 -8.82 0.04
C TRP A 6 5.23 -10.35 -0.04
N PHE A 7 5.65 -10.96 -1.16
CA PHE A 7 5.65 -12.42 -1.31
C PHE A 7 6.57 -13.11 -0.29
N LYS A 8 7.79 -12.58 -0.11
CA LYS A 8 8.73 -13.09 0.89
C LYS A 8 8.15 -12.95 2.31
N ALA A 9 7.48 -11.85 2.64
CA ALA A 9 6.89 -11.64 3.96
C ALA A 9 5.73 -12.61 4.26
N LEU A 10 4.83 -12.80 3.29
CA LEU A 10 3.64 -13.62 3.50
C LEU A 10 3.88 -15.12 3.29
N PHE A 11 4.60 -15.49 2.23
CA PHE A 11 4.77 -16.87 1.81
C PHE A 11 6.17 -17.44 2.07
N ARG A 12 7.13 -16.63 2.53
CA ARG A 12 8.55 -17.01 2.71
C ARG A 12 9.25 -17.51 1.45
N ARG A 13 8.66 -17.23 0.29
CA ARG A 13 9.21 -17.58 -1.03
C ARG A 13 8.97 -16.46 -2.02
N MET A 14 9.79 -16.41 -3.06
CA MET A 14 9.53 -15.58 -4.23
C MET A 14 8.51 -16.28 -5.14
N PRO A 15 7.73 -15.54 -5.94
CA PRO A 15 6.94 -16.13 -7.01
C PRO A 15 7.86 -16.90 -7.98
N GLU A 16 7.51 -18.15 -8.26
CA GLU A 16 8.34 -19.08 -9.06
C GLU A 16 8.43 -18.66 -10.53
N THR A 17 7.40 -17.98 -11.04
CA THR A 17 7.34 -17.48 -12.41
C THR A 17 6.98 -15.99 -12.40
N THR A 18 7.93 -15.15 -12.81
CA THR A 18 7.67 -13.74 -13.16
C THR A 18 8.01 -13.59 -14.63
N VAL A 19 6.99 -13.49 -15.48
CA VAL A 19 7.15 -13.46 -16.95
C VAL A 19 7.68 -12.10 -17.41
N SER A 20 7.25 -11.03 -16.77
CA SER A 20 7.74 -9.67 -16.99
C SER A 20 7.71 -8.86 -15.70
N ALA A 21 8.61 -7.87 -15.60
CA ALA A 21 8.62 -6.89 -14.53
C ALA A 21 8.63 -5.51 -15.17
N HIS A 22 7.61 -4.70 -14.85
CA HIS A 22 7.48 -3.34 -15.36
C HIS A 22 7.96 -2.36 -14.29
N HIS A 23 8.83 -1.43 -14.68
CA HIS A 23 9.17 -0.29 -13.85
C HIS A 23 8.19 0.84 -14.17
N VAL A 24 7.60 1.38 -13.12
CA VAL A 24 6.56 2.41 -13.16
C VAL A 24 6.93 3.46 -12.13
N SER A 25 6.62 4.71 -12.42
CA SER A 25 7.00 5.82 -11.53
C SER A 25 5.90 6.14 -10.53
N ASP A 26 4.64 5.89 -10.90
CA ASP A 26 3.46 6.29 -10.15
C ASP A 26 2.53 5.10 -9.87
N LEU A 27 1.82 5.14 -8.74
CA LEU A 27 0.92 4.06 -8.34
C LEU A 27 -0.30 3.94 -9.27
N GLU A 28 -0.76 5.08 -9.78
CA GLU A 28 -1.87 5.22 -10.72
C GLU A 28 -1.57 4.52 -12.06
N GLU A 29 -0.31 4.56 -12.50
CA GLU A 29 0.17 3.86 -13.69
C GLU A 29 0.06 2.35 -13.51
N VAL A 30 0.39 1.84 -12.31
CA VAL A 30 0.24 0.41 -11.99
C VAL A 30 -1.21 -0.03 -12.05
N SER A 31 -2.13 0.74 -11.47
CA SER A 31 -3.57 0.42 -11.53
C SER A 31 -4.04 0.34 -12.99
N THR A 32 -3.64 1.32 -13.81
CA THR A 32 -4.00 1.39 -15.22
C THR A 32 -3.53 0.16 -16.00
N LEU A 33 -2.29 -0.28 -15.77
CA LEU A 33 -1.74 -1.49 -16.43
C LEU A 33 -2.47 -2.77 -15.99
N VAL A 34 -2.81 -2.89 -14.71
CA VAL A 34 -3.56 -4.05 -14.20
C VAL A 34 -4.99 -4.05 -14.73
N GLU A 35 -5.65 -2.89 -14.79
CA GLU A 35 -6.99 -2.72 -15.41
C GLU A 35 -6.97 -3.10 -16.89
N ALA A 36 -5.87 -2.86 -17.59
CA ALA A 36 -5.65 -3.28 -18.98
C ALA A 36 -5.32 -4.78 -19.16
N GLY A 37 -5.26 -5.56 -18.06
CA GLY A 37 -5.03 -7.00 -18.11
C GLY A 37 -3.56 -7.42 -18.22
N MET A 38 -2.61 -6.51 -17.96
CA MET A 38 -1.17 -6.80 -18.08
C MET A 38 -0.63 -7.76 -16.99
N GLY A 39 -1.43 -8.06 -15.97
CA GLY A 39 -1.10 -9.06 -14.97
C GLY A 39 -1.56 -8.67 -13.57
N TRP A 40 -0.72 -8.97 -12.58
CA TRP A 40 -1.03 -8.84 -11.16
C TRP A 40 -0.07 -7.87 -10.50
N SER A 41 -0.56 -7.13 -9.50
CA SER A 41 0.27 -6.26 -8.69
C SER A 41 -0.13 -6.29 -7.22
N VAL A 42 0.78 -5.85 -6.36
CA VAL A 42 0.54 -5.64 -4.93
C VAL A 42 0.53 -4.13 -4.70
N LEU A 43 -0.65 -3.59 -4.40
CA LEU A 43 -0.90 -2.17 -4.21
C LEU A 43 -1.56 -1.89 -2.85
N PRO A 44 -1.37 -0.68 -2.27
CA PRO A 44 -2.18 -0.23 -1.15
C PRO A 44 -3.67 -0.21 -1.51
N LEU A 45 -4.54 -0.68 -0.62
CA LEU A 45 -5.98 -0.79 -0.90
C LEU A 45 -6.63 0.55 -1.27
N HIS A 46 -6.23 1.64 -0.62
CA HIS A 46 -6.76 2.97 -0.91
C HIS A 46 -6.46 3.42 -2.35
N ALA A 47 -5.37 2.95 -2.95
CA ALA A 47 -4.96 3.34 -4.30
C ALA A 47 -5.84 2.67 -5.38
N VAL A 48 -6.53 1.58 -5.05
CA VAL A 48 -7.37 0.81 -6.00
C VAL A 48 -8.85 0.81 -5.64
N GLN A 49 -9.24 1.48 -4.55
CA GLN A 49 -10.59 1.40 -3.99
C GLN A 49 -11.66 1.74 -5.02
N GLU A 50 -11.52 2.87 -5.72
CA GLU A 50 -12.48 3.31 -6.73
C GLU A 50 -12.61 2.31 -7.89
N ALA A 51 -11.48 1.77 -8.37
CA ALA A 51 -11.49 0.81 -9.47
C ALA A 51 -12.16 -0.52 -9.06
N VAL A 52 -11.99 -0.92 -7.80
CA VAL A 52 -12.65 -2.11 -7.23
C VAL A 52 -14.15 -1.88 -7.05
N GLU A 53 -14.55 -0.74 -6.51
CA GLU A 53 -15.97 -0.37 -6.35
C GLU A 53 -16.72 -0.33 -7.68
N ARG A 54 -16.03 0.05 -8.76
CA ARG A 54 -16.55 0.05 -10.13
C ARG A 54 -16.40 -1.28 -10.87
N GLY A 55 -15.88 -2.33 -10.21
CA GLY A 55 -15.71 -3.66 -10.80
C GLY A 55 -14.65 -3.75 -11.90
N ARG A 56 -13.77 -2.76 -12.04
CA ARG A 56 -12.65 -2.78 -13.00
C ARG A 56 -11.46 -3.59 -12.50
N LEU A 57 -11.31 -3.67 -11.17
CA LEU A 57 -10.29 -4.49 -10.52
C LEU A 57 -10.90 -5.44 -9.51
N GLN A 58 -10.24 -6.58 -9.31
CA GLN A 58 -10.54 -7.53 -8.25
C GLN A 58 -9.38 -7.61 -7.26
N VAL A 59 -9.70 -7.49 -5.97
CA VAL A 59 -8.70 -7.69 -4.90
C VAL A 59 -8.68 -9.15 -4.50
N VAL A 60 -7.53 -9.79 -4.68
CA VAL A 60 -7.28 -11.13 -4.13
C VAL A 60 -6.62 -11.01 -2.77
N ARG A 61 -7.28 -11.53 -1.73
CA ARG A 61 -6.75 -11.54 -0.38
C ARG A 61 -6.07 -12.88 -0.11
N PRO A 62 -4.80 -12.90 0.35
CA PRO A 62 -4.12 -14.15 0.68
C PRO A 62 -4.80 -14.81 1.89
N ILE A 63 -4.95 -16.13 1.84
CA ILE A 63 -5.36 -16.96 2.99
C ILE A 63 -4.12 -17.20 3.86
N ALA A 64 -3.56 -16.14 4.41
CA ALA A 64 -2.39 -16.19 5.28
C ALA A 64 -2.70 -15.43 6.58
N THR A 65 -2.29 -15.99 7.71
CA THR A 65 -2.44 -15.34 9.03
C THR A 65 -1.51 -14.14 9.20
N ARG A 66 -0.50 -13.99 8.34
CA ARG A 66 0.48 -12.90 8.40
C ARG A 66 -0.01 -11.67 7.66
N ARG A 67 0.35 -10.49 8.19
CA ARG A 67 0.15 -9.19 7.55
C ARG A 67 1.50 -8.64 7.10
N CYS A 68 1.54 -8.03 5.92
CA CYS A 68 2.66 -7.21 5.46
C CYS A 68 2.19 -5.77 5.47
N LEU A 69 2.79 -4.95 6.33
CA LEU A 69 2.41 -3.55 6.53
C LEU A 69 3.57 -2.65 6.12
N ASN A 70 3.27 -1.55 5.45
CA ASN A 70 4.23 -0.47 5.20
C ASN A 70 4.11 0.55 6.34
N THR A 71 5.21 0.81 7.03
CA THR A 71 5.25 1.85 8.08
C THR A 71 5.34 3.22 7.42
N VAL A 72 4.34 4.08 7.69
CA VAL A 72 4.35 5.48 7.28
C VAL A 72 4.73 6.32 8.49
N PHE A 73 5.75 7.17 8.35
CA PHE A 73 6.20 8.05 9.43
C PHE A 73 5.69 9.47 9.21
N ALA A 74 5.21 10.08 10.28
CA ALA A 74 5.03 11.53 10.31
C ALA A 74 6.38 12.19 10.57
N VAL A 75 6.79 13.12 9.70
CA VAL A 75 8.08 13.79 9.78
C VAL A 75 7.87 15.29 9.95
N ARG A 76 8.57 15.88 10.92
CA ARG A 76 8.62 17.33 11.14
C ARG A 76 10.06 17.82 10.99
N ARG A 77 10.23 19.00 10.39
CA ARG A 77 11.54 19.67 10.36
C ARG A 77 11.90 20.11 11.78
N THR A 78 13.09 19.77 12.28
CA THR A 78 13.51 20.12 13.65
C THR A 78 13.47 21.62 13.95
N SER A 79 13.72 22.46 12.93
CA SER A 79 13.70 23.93 13.05
C SER A 79 12.33 24.57 12.88
N SER A 80 11.25 23.80 12.69
CA SER A 80 9.91 24.37 12.66
C SER A 80 9.51 24.86 14.05
N PHE A 81 8.90 26.04 14.14
CA PHE A 81 8.30 26.52 15.39
C PHE A 81 7.23 25.52 15.88
N PRO A 82 7.15 25.26 17.19
CA PRO A 82 6.06 24.47 17.76
C PRO A 82 4.70 25.03 17.34
N SER A 83 3.80 24.17 16.88
CA SER A 83 2.46 24.55 16.45
C SER A 83 1.45 23.59 17.07
N GLU A 84 0.58 24.12 17.91
CA GLU A 84 -0.50 23.35 18.54
C GLU A 84 -1.40 22.70 17.47
N ALA A 85 -1.62 23.37 16.33
CA ALA A 85 -2.38 22.80 15.23
C ALA A 85 -1.70 21.55 14.62
N GLN A 86 -0.37 21.58 14.45
CA GLN A 86 0.39 20.43 13.95
C GLN A 86 0.38 19.29 14.96
N ASP A 87 0.60 19.58 16.24
CA ASP A 87 0.62 18.56 17.29
C ASP A 87 -0.76 17.88 17.43
N ARG A 88 -1.85 18.67 17.38
CA ARG A 88 -3.23 18.13 17.35
C ARG A 88 -3.49 17.24 16.13
N LEU A 89 -3.00 17.63 14.96
CA LEU A 89 -3.13 16.82 13.75
C LEU A 89 -2.40 15.48 13.90
N LEU A 90 -1.17 15.49 14.41
CA LEU A 90 -0.37 14.27 14.61
C LEU A 90 -1.05 13.31 15.60
N VAL A 91 -1.55 13.84 16.72
CA VAL A 91 -2.33 13.05 17.69
C VAL A 91 -3.58 12.46 17.03
N ARG A 92 -4.31 13.26 16.24
CA ARG A 92 -5.51 12.80 15.55
C ARG A 92 -5.21 11.69 14.54
N LEU A 93 -4.14 11.84 13.76
CA LEU A 93 -3.70 10.81 12.82
C LEU A 93 -3.33 9.50 13.52
N ALA A 94 -2.63 9.58 14.66
CA ALA A 94 -2.29 8.40 15.46
C ALA A 94 -3.54 7.68 16.00
N GLN A 95 -4.57 8.43 16.43
CA GLN A 95 -5.84 7.85 16.86
C GLN A 95 -6.58 7.13 15.72
N LEU A 96 -6.60 7.73 14.52
CA LEU A 96 -7.24 7.13 13.35
C LEU A 96 -6.52 5.86 12.88
N ASP A 97 -5.19 5.84 12.89
CA ASP A 97 -4.39 4.63 12.58
C ASP A 97 -4.65 3.52 13.61
N ALA A 98 -4.72 3.84 14.91
CA ALA A 98 -5.06 2.86 15.94
C ALA A 98 -6.45 2.24 15.73
N ALA A 99 -7.44 3.05 15.37
CA ALA A 99 -8.80 2.57 15.09
C ALA A 99 -8.88 1.70 13.82
N ALA A 100 -8.08 1.99 12.80
CA ALA A 100 -8.05 1.22 11.55
C ALA A 100 -7.34 -0.14 11.66
N ARG A 101 -6.66 -0.42 12.79
CA ARG A 101 -5.94 -1.68 13.03
C ARG A 101 -6.80 -2.75 13.72
N VAL A 102 -7.95 -2.38 14.27
CA VAL A 102 -8.96 -3.26 14.89
C VAL A 102 -9.81 -3.90 13.80
#